data_AF-A0A933KBG4-F1
#
_entry.id   AF-A0A933KBG4-F1
#
_cell.length_a   1.000
_cell.length_b   1.000
_cell.length_c   1.000
_cell.angle_alpha   90.00
_cell.angle_beta   90.00
_cell.angle_gamma   90.00
#
_symmetry.space_group_name_H-M   'P 1'
#
loop_
_entity.id
_entity.type
_entity.pdbx_description
1 polymer ?
#
loop_
_entity_poly.entity_id
_entity_poly.type
_entity_poly.pdbx_seq_one_letter_code
_entity_poly.pdbx_strand_id
1 'polypeptide(L)'
;MSGSIDQKRAAHALRCVQALNSKGSSKEYVNLVKGAPALVMTNGLIAALAYLQNKSDDGRSVVKDILSWLRLRELSKTDDFQAAVCELVGERSVSYMRITEEALEFLRWLRQLAPALTKKAHPGSED
;
A
#
# COMPACT_ATOMS: atom_id res chain seq x y z
N MET A 1 -5.40 -21.94 -3.84
CA MET A 1 -4.38 -21.71 -4.89
C MET A 1 -3.03 -21.49 -4.23
N SER A 2 -2.08 -22.42 -4.40
CA SER A 2 -0.74 -22.36 -3.82
C SER A 2 0.23 -21.63 -4.76
N GLY A 3 0.14 -20.31 -4.82
CA GLY A 3 1.17 -19.47 -5.45
C GLY A 3 2.29 -19.12 -4.46
N SER A 4 3.50 -18.84 -4.97
CA SER A 4 4.61 -18.33 -4.15
C SER A 4 4.21 -17.03 -3.44
N ILE A 5 4.91 -16.65 -2.37
CA ILE A 5 4.56 -15.42 -1.66
C ILE A 5 4.66 -14.18 -2.55
N ASP A 6 5.63 -14.18 -3.47
CA ASP A 6 5.78 -13.11 -4.46
C ASP A 6 4.62 -13.06 -5.45
N GLN A 7 4.11 -14.22 -5.89
CA GLN A 7 2.90 -14.26 -6.72
C GLN A 7 1.70 -13.69 -5.97
N LYS A 8 1.57 -13.95 -4.67
CA LYS A 8 0.48 -13.39 -3.84
C LYS A 8 0.61 -11.88 -3.68
N ARG A 9 1.83 -11.36 -3.47
CA ARG A 9 2.10 -9.91 -3.40
C ARG A 9 1.77 -9.23 -4.72
N ALA A 10 2.27 -9.77 -5.83
CA ALA A 10 2.00 -9.26 -7.18
C ALA A 10 0.49 -9.27 -7.49
N ALA A 11 -0.22 -10.35 -7.15
CA ALA A 11 -1.66 -10.46 -7.34
C ALA A 11 -2.46 -9.46 -6.50
N HIS A 12 -2.03 -9.17 -5.26
CA HIS A 12 -2.66 -8.15 -4.43
C HIS A 12 -2.41 -6.75 -5.00
N ALA A 13 -1.15 -6.44 -5.34
CA ALA A 13 -0.78 -5.16 -5.93
C ALA A 13 -1.53 -4.90 -7.26
N LEU A 14 -1.69 -5.93 -8.10
CA LEU A 14 -2.49 -5.83 -9.32
C LEU A 14 -3.95 -5.45 -9.02
N ARG A 15 -4.57 -6.07 -8.00
CA ARG A 15 -5.94 -5.73 -7.59
C ARG A 15 -6.07 -4.29 -7.11
N CYS A 16 -5.11 -3.79 -6.33
CA CYS A 16 -5.08 -2.38 -5.90
C CYS A 16 -5.08 -1.42 -7.10
N VAL A 17 -4.21 -1.68 -8.09
CA VAL A 17 -4.12 -0.85 -9.31
C VAL A 17 -5.38 -0.94 -10.17
N GLN A 18 -5.99 -2.13 -10.28
CA GLN A 18 -7.27 -2.29 -10.97
C GLN A 18 -8.39 -1.49 -10.28
N ALA A 19 -8.47 -1.55 -8.95
CA ALA A 19 -9.43 -0.77 -8.18
C ALA A 19 -9.22 0.75 -8.34
N LEU A 20 -7.97 1.21 -8.38
CA LEU A 20 -7.61 2.60 -8.69
C LEU A 20 -8.09 3.01 -10.08
N ASN A 21 -7.85 2.17 -11.09
CA ASN A 21 -8.27 2.44 -12.47
C ASN A 21 -9.80 2.55 -12.60
N SER A 22 -10.57 1.74 -11.86
CA SER A 22 -12.04 1.82 -11.83
C SER A 22 -12.56 3.11 -11.19
N LYS A 23 -11.76 3.80 -10.38
CA LYS A 23 -12.11 5.07 -9.72
C LYS A 23 -11.61 6.32 -10.47
N GLY A 24 -10.90 6.15 -11.58
CA GLY A 24 -10.45 7.26 -12.43
C GLY A 24 -8.94 7.45 -12.57
N SER A 25 -8.10 6.57 -12.02
CA SER A 25 -6.62 6.65 -12.10
C SER A 25 -6.02 7.94 -11.50
N SER A 26 -5.10 7.81 -10.53
CA SER A 26 -4.44 9.00 -9.95
C SER A 26 -2.92 9.00 -10.14
N LYS A 27 -2.41 10.10 -10.73
CA LYS A 27 -0.97 10.39 -10.80
C LYS A 27 -0.37 10.58 -9.40
N GLU A 28 -1.14 11.16 -8.48
CA GLU A 28 -0.69 11.36 -7.10
C GLU A 28 -0.52 10.03 -6.37
N TYR A 29 -1.50 9.12 -6.46
CA TYR A 29 -1.36 7.76 -5.92
C TYR A 29 -0.07 7.08 -6.41
N VAL A 30 0.20 7.13 -7.72
CA VAL A 30 1.43 6.54 -8.31
C VAL A 30 2.68 7.16 -7.72
N ASN A 31 2.70 8.48 -7.47
CA ASN A 31 3.84 9.16 -6.86
C ASN A 31 4.01 8.77 -5.38
N LEU A 32 2.91 8.66 -4.63
CA LEU A 32 2.92 8.27 -3.22
C LEU A 32 3.44 6.85 -3.04
N VAL A 33 2.95 5.89 -3.84
CA VAL A 33 3.45 4.50 -3.82
C VAL A 33 4.94 4.45 -4.15
N LYS A 34 5.43 5.25 -5.11
CA LYS A 34 6.86 5.32 -5.41
C LYS A 34 7.68 5.78 -4.20
N GLY A 35 7.20 6.75 -3.44
CA GLY A 35 7.87 7.26 -2.24
C GLY A 35 7.71 6.39 -0.98
N ALA A 36 6.65 5.60 -0.88
CA ALA A 36 6.28 4.88 0.33
C ALA A 36 7.37 3.94 0.90
N PRO A 37 8.11 3.13 0.11
CA PRO A 37 9.20 2.32 0.66
C PRO A 37 10.26 3.15 1.38
N ALA A 38 10.64 4.29 0.82
CA ALA A 38 11.64 5.16 1.44
C ALA A 38 11.13 5.75 2.75
N LEU A 39 9.87 6.19 2.80
CA LEU A 39 9.24 6.70 4.03
C LEU A 39 9.25 5.65 5.15
N VAL A 40 8.94 4.39 4.83
CA VAL A 40 8.97 3.28 5.80
C VAL A 40 10.40 3.02 6.28
N MET A 41 11.38 3.02 5.39
CA MET A 41 12.78 2.79 5.75
C MET A 41 13.37 3.91 6.62
N THR A 42 13.00 5.17 6.38
CA THR A 42 13.58 6.31 7.12
C THR A 42 12.85 6.59 8.44
N ASN A 43 11.52 6.42 8.48
CA ASN A 43 10.69 6.88 9.59
C ASN A 43 10.03 5.73 10.35
N GLY A 44 10.10 4.50 9.84
CA GLY A 44 9.35 3.35 10.33
C GLY A 44 7.92 3.28 9.79
N LEU A 45 7.31 2.09 9.92
CA LEU A 45 5.99 1.80 9.33
C LEU A 45 4.89 2.71 9.88
N ILE A 46 4.75 2.83 11.20
CA ILE A 46 3.67 3.61 11.82
C ILE A 46 3.72 5.08 11.38
N ALA A 47 4.91 5.70 11.40
CA ALA A 47 5.08 7.09 11.00
C ALA A 47 4.80 7.30 9.50
N ALA A 48 5.22 6.36 8.65
CA ALA A 48 4.92 6.40 7.22
C ALA A 48 3.41 6.29 6.94
N LEU A 49 2.70 5.39 7.64
CA LEU A 49 1.25 5.26 7.54
C LEU A 49 0.55 6.55 7.97
N ALA A 50 0.95 7.14 9.11
CA ALA A 50 0.37 8.39 9.60
C ALA A 50 0.59 9.56 8.62
N TYR A 51 1.78 9.66 8.03
CA TYR A 51 2.07 10.66 7.00
C TYR A 51 1.17 10.51 5.79
N LEU A 52 1.07 9.30 5.23
CA LEU A 52 0.24 9.02 4.04
C LEU A 52 -1.25 9.24 4.34
N GLN A 53 -1.73 8.82 5.51
CA GLN A 53 -3.12 9.00 5.94
C GLN A 53 -3.54 10.48 5.94
N ASN A 54 -2.65 11.36 6.38
CA ASN A 54 -2.90 12.79 6.46
C ASN A 54 -2.58 13.54 5.14
N LYS A 55 -1.94 12.89 4.17
CA LYS A 55 -1.42 13.54 2.96
C LYS A 55 -2.53 13.93 1.98
N SER A 56 -3.43 13.00 1.65
CA SER A 56 -4.50 13.16 0.66
C SER A 56 -5.42 11.93 0.63
N ASP A 57 -6.48 11.96 -0.17
CA ASP A 57 -7.33 10.78 -0.42
C ASP A 57 -6.57 9.63 -1.07
N ASP A 58 -5.64 9.94 -1.96
CA ASP A 58 -4.74 8.93 -2.53
C ASP A 58 -3.78 8.39 -1.47
N GLY A 59 -3.29 9.23 -0.57
CA GLY A 59 -2.50 8.78 0.59
C GLY A 59 -3.27 7.80 1.48
N ARG A 60 -4.54 8.10 1.79
CA ARG A 60 -5.45 7.17 2.50
C ARG A 60 -5.66 5.86 1.74
N SER A 61 -5.74 5.93 0.42
CA SER A 61 -5.86 4.74 -0.43
C SER A 61 -4.61 3.88 -0.37
N VAL A 62 -3.40 4.47 -0.41
CA VAL A 62 -2.14 3.73 -0.23
C VAL A 62 -2.07 3.08 1.15
N VAL A 63 -2.47 3.79 2.22
CA VAL A 63 -2.56 3.22 3.58
C VAL A 63 -3.49 2.01 3.60
N LYS A 64 -4.68 2.14 3.00
CA LYS A 64 -5.66 1.05 2.93
C LYS A 64 -5.11 -0.17 2.18
N ASP A 65 -4.36 0.04 1.10
CA ASP A 65 -3.75 -1.03 0.32
C ASP A 65 -2.65 -1.77 1.11
N ILE A 66 -1.83 -1.05 1.88
CA ILE A 66 -0.83 -1.65 2.77
C ILE A 66 -1.52 -2.47 3.86
N LEU A 67 -2.48 -1.89 4.57
CA LEU A 67 -3.13 -2.55 5.70
C LEU A 67 -4.00 -3.73 5.26
N SER A 68 -4.66 -3.65 4.10
CA SER A 68 -5.41 -4.79 3.55
C SER A 68 -4.50 -5.95 3.17
N TRP A 69 -3.28 -5.69 2.68
CA TRP A 69 -2.28 -6.73 2.48
C TRP A 69 -1.83 -7.36 3.80
N LEU A 70 -1.48 -6.55 4.80
CA LEU A 70 -1.06 -7.05 6.11
C LEU A 70 -2.17 -7.88 6.78
N ARG A 71 -3.43 -7.44 6.64
CA ARG A 71 -4.60 -8.19 7.10
C ARG A 71 -4.74 -9.53 6.38
N LEU A 72 -4.63 -9.54 5.05
CA LEU A 72 -4.67 -10.78 4.27
C LEU A 72 -3.55 -11.76 4.65
N ARG A 73 -2.44 -11.25 5.16
CA ARG A 73 -1.29 -12.02 5.65
C ARG A 73 -1.38 -12.42 7.12
N GLU A 74 -2.48 -12.09 7.79
CA GLU A 74 -2.68 -12.31 9.23
C GLU A 74 -1.59 -11.65 10.07
N LEU A 75 -1.05 -10.53 9.57
CA LEU A 75 -0.03 -9.69 10.22
C LEU A 75 -0.65 -8.43 10.85
N SER A 76 -1.91 -8.16 10.56
CA SER A 76 -2.78 -7.25 11.31
C SER A 76 -4.18 -7.85 11.31
N LYS A 77 -4.97 -7.55 12.33
CA LYS A 77 -6.37 -8.00 12.42
C LYS A 77 -7.31 -7.14 11.61
N THR A 78 -6.86 -5.97 11.16
CA THR A 78 -7.71 -4.93 10.61
C THR A 78 -7.02 -4.22 9.45
N ASP A 79 -7.83 -3.59 8.61
CA ASP A 79 -7.39 -2.68 7.56
C ASP A 79 -7.93 -1.26 7.78
N ASP A 80 -8.46 -0.99 8.97
CA ASP A 80 -8.75 0.35 9.47
C ASP A 80 -7.47 0.99 10.02
N PHE A 81 -7.25 2.27 9.68
CA PHE A 81 -6.03 2.97 10.04
C PHE A 81 -5.85 3.09 11.57
N GLN A 82 -6.87 3.55 12.29
CA GLN A 82 -6.74 3.84 13.72
C GLN A 82 -6.54 2.54 14.50
N ALA A 83 -7.34 1.52 14.20
CA ALA A 83 -7.20 0.22 14.84
C ALA A 83 -5.85 -0.45 14.52
N ALA A 84 -5.37 -0.35 13.28
CA ALA A 84 -4.07 -0.92 12.90
C ALA A 84 -2.91 -0.22 13.60
N VAL A 85 -2.92 1.12 13.71
CA VAL A 85 -1.86 1.85 14.43
C VAL A 85 -1.84 1.46 15.91
N CYS A 86 -3.00 1.33 16.57
CA CYS A 86 -3.06 0.85 17.95
C CYS A 86 -2.50 -0.57 18.10
N GLU A 87 -2.81 -1.47 17.16
CA GLU A 87 -2.25 -2.84 17.13
C GLU A 87 -0.73 -2.81 16.99
N LEU A 88 -0.20 -2.06 16.03
CA LEU A 88 1.23 -1.99 15.74
C LEU A 88 2.06 -1.37 16.87
N VAL A 89 1.52 -0.37 17.58
CA VAL A 89 2.20 0.23 18.74
C VAL A 89 2.31 -0.77 19.90
N GLY A 90 1.35 -1.68 20.05
CA GLY A 90 1.34 -2.71 21.08
C GLY A 90 2.10 -3.99 20.71
N GLU A 91 2.62 -4.10 19.50
CA GLU A 91 3.28 -5.32 19.03
C GLU A 91 4.68 -5.52 19.61
N ARG A 92 5.09 -6.78 19.72
CA ARG A 92 6.45 -7.13 20.14
C ARG A 92 7.44 -6.80 19.02
N SER A 93 8.67 -6.41 19.36
CA SER A 93 9.68 -5.97 18.38
C SER A 93 9.90 -6.93 17.21
N VAL A 94 9.95 -8.25 17.48
CA VAL A 94 10.12 -9.27 16.43
C VAL A 94 8.91 -9.34 15.49
N SER A 95 7.69 -9.29 16.04
CA SER A 95 6.46 -9.22 15.25
C SER A 95 6.44 -7.96 14.39
N TYR A 96 6.72 -6.80 15.00
CA TYR A 96 6.71 -5.52 14.32
C TYR A 96 7.74 -5.43 13.18
N MET A 97 8.93 -6.00 13.37
CA MET A 97 9.95 -6.10 12.32
C MET A 97 9.45 -6.93 11.15
N ARG A 98 8.88 -8.12 11.41
CA ARG A 98 8.28 -8.98 10.38
C ARG A 98 7.14 -8.27 9.62
N ILE A 99 6.31 -7.52 10.32
CA ILE A 99 5.23 -6.72 9.71
C ILE A 99 5.81 -5.64 8.80
N THR A 100 6.87 -4.95 9.26
CA THR A 100 7.55 -3.89 8.50
C THR A 100 8.22 -4.45 7.24
N GLU A 101 8.95 -5.56 7.36
CA GLU A 101 9.56 -6.27 6.22
C GLU A 101 8.51 -6.69 5.19
N GLU A 102 7.39 -7.25 5.65
CA GLU A 102 6.32 -7.67 4.75
C GLU A 102 5.65 -6.48 4.03
N ALA A 103 5.45 -5.36 4.73
CA ALA A 103 4.94 -4.13 4.12
C ALA A 103 5.90 -3.62 3.03
N LEU A 104 7.21 -3.65 3.28
CA LEU A 104 8.24 -3.24 2.30
C LEU A 104 8.24 -4.14 1.06
N GLU A 105 8.17 -5.47 1.24
CA GLU A 105 8.12 -6.41 0.11
C GLU A 105 6.84 -6.26 -0.73
N PHE A 106 5.72 -5.96 -0.09
CA PHE A 106 4.49 -5.62 -0.83
C PHE A 106 4.61 -4.29 -1.57
N LEU A 107 5.12 -3.25 -0.91
CA LEU A 107 5.32 -1.93 -1.51
C LEU A 107 6.27 -1.99 -2.71
N ARG A 108 7.26 -2.91 -2.72
CA ARG A 108 8.10 -3.17 -3.90
C ARG A 108 7.27 -3.55 -5.12
N TRP A 109 6.32 -4.48 -4.99
CA TRP A 109 5.43 -4.89 -6.07
C TRP A 109 4.46 -3.77 -6.47
N LEU A 110 3.86 -3.10 -5.49
CA LEU A 110 2.93 -2.00 -5.76
C LEU A 110 3.62 -0.84 -6.50
N ARG A 111 4.85 -0.50 -6.11
CA ARG A 111 5.68 0.52 -6.77
C ARG A 111 6.03 0.19 -8.22
N GLN A 112 6.21 -1.08 -8.55
CA GLN A 112 6.49 -1.51 -9.93
C GLN A 112 5.22 -1.51 -10.78
N LEU A 113 4.11 -2.04 -10.25
CA LEU A 113 2.88 -2.24 -11.02
C LEU A 113 2.05 -0.97 -11.18
N ALA A 114 1.99 -0.10 -10.17
CA ALA A 114 1.20 1.14 -10.24
C ALA A 114 1.55 2.01 -11.47
N PRO A 115 2.80 2.45 -11.70
CA PRO A 115 3.10 3.24 -12.90
C PRO A 115 2.97 2.47 -14.21
N ALA A 116 3.10 1.14 -14.19
CA ALA A 116 3.05 0.32 -15.40
C ALA A 116 1.62 0.04 -15.89
N LEU A 117 0.65 -0.05 -14.96
CA LEU A 117 -0.71 -0.52 -15.25
C LEU A 117 -1.80 0.52 -14.96
N THR A 118 -1.46 1.67 -14.36
CA THR A 118 -2.41 2.78 -14.26
C THR A 118 -2.71 3.32 -15.66
N LYS A 119 -3.99 3.43 -16.01
CA LYS A 119 -4.39 4.00 -17.29
C LYS A 119 -3.92 5.45 -17.34
N LYS A 120 -3.15 5.81 -18.36
CA LYS A 120 -2.87 7.23 -18.62
C LYS A 120 -4.21 7.90 -18.89
N ALA A 121 -4.56 8.92 -18.11
CA ALA A 121 -5.66 9.81 -18.47
C ALA A 121 -5.37 10.31 -19.89
N HIS A 122 -6.27 10.01 -20.83
CA HIS A 122 -6.16 10.51 -22.19
C HIS A 122 -6.36 12.03 -22.12
N PRO A 123 -5.38 12.86 -22.53
CA PRO A 123 -5.64 14.28 -22.73
C PRO A 123 -6.37 14.41 -24.08
N GLY A 124 -7.70 14.33 -24.07
CA GLY A 124 -8.48 14.50 -25.30
C GLY A 124 -9.83 13.79 -25.29
N SER A 125 -10.80 14.44 -24.65
CA SER A 125 -12.20 14.42 -25.08
C SER A 125 -12.77 15.78 -24.72
N GLU A 126 -12.35 16.79 -25.49
CA GLU A 126 -13.20 17.96 -25.74
C GLU A 126 -14.23 17.47 -26.77
N ASP A 127 -15.49 17.36 -26.35
CA ASP A 127 -16.66 17.43 -27.23
C ASP A 127 -17.29 18.81 -27.04
#